data_AF-A0A9R1XQF1-F1
#
_entry.id   AF-A0A9R1XQF1-F1
#
_cell.length_a   1.000
_cell.length_b   1.000
_cell.length_c   1.000
_cell.angle_alpha   90.00
_cell.angle_beta   90.00
_cell.angle_gamma   90.00
#
_symmetry.space_group_name_H-M   'P 1'
#
loop_
_entity.id
_entity.type
_entity.pdbx_description
1 polymer ?
#
loop_
_entity_poly.entity_id
_entity_poly.type
_entity_poly.pdbx_seq_one_letter_code
_entity_poly.pdbx_strand_id
1 'polypeptide(L)'
;MELLEDACRLAIKTKHPSSFPQYYANPILEAARQNSYEVVQRIVYFFPSAIMSANEDGHNVIQYALINRSEKVYNLLDEMSEHRNICRTIKDSSGNNLLHLAARLAPSTKLNLISGAALQIQRELLWFKVGISMIQNRHT
;
A
#
# COMPACT_ATOMS: atom_id res chain seq x y z
N MET A 1 3.46 13.24 15.14
CA MET A 1 4.22 11.98 15.10
C MET A 1 4.35 11.35 16.48
N GLU A 2 4.64 12.12 17.54
CA GLU A 2 4.75 11.64 18.93
C GLU A 2 3.53 10.82 19.40
N LEU A 3 2.30 11.34 19.24
CA LEU A 3 1.08 10.61 19.60
C LEU A 3 0.94 9.22 18.95
N LEU A 4 1.39 9.07 17.70
CA LEU A 4 1.35 7.77 17.01
C LEU A 4 2.37 6.80 17.61
N GLU A 5 3.56 7.28 17.99
CA GLU A 5 4.54 6.45 18.70
C GLU A 5 3.99 5.97 20.03
N ASP A 6 3.43 6.88 20.81
CA ASP A 6 2.91 6.56 22.13
C ASP A 6 1.77 5.55 22.05
N ALA A 7 0.87 5.71 21.07
CA ALA A 7 -0.18 4.74 20.80
C ALA A 7 0.38 3.35 20.45
N CYS A 8 1.38 3.26 19.56
CA CYS A 8 2.03 2.00 19.20
C CYS A 8 2.73 1.36 20.41
N ARG A 9 3.50 2.14 21.18
CA ARG A 9 4.18 1.66 22.41
C ARG A 9 3.18 1.17 23.44
N LEU A 10 2.08 1.89 23.64
CA LEU A 10 1.03 1.52 24.57
C LEU A 10 0.34 0.21 24.16
N ALA A 11 0.06 0.03 22.86
CA ALA A 11 -0.50 -1.21 22.35
C ALA A 11 0.43 -2.40 22.62
N ILE A 12 1.73 -2.26 22.35
CA ILE A 12 2.72 -3.31 22.64
C ILE A 12 2.79 -3.63 24.14
N LYS A 13 2.73 -2.62 25.00
CA LYS A 13 2.84 -2.79 26.46
C LYS A 13 1.61 -3.44 27.09
N THR A 14 0.42 -3.14 26.57
CA THR A 14 -0.86 -3.45 27.27
C THR A 14 -1.65 -4.60 26.66
N LYS A 15 -1.27 -5.07 25.46
CA LYS A 15 -2.09 -6.01 24.68
C LYS A 15 -1.34 -7.29 24.36
N HIS A 16 -2.11 -8.35 24.19
CA HIS A 16 -1.57 -9.62 23.74
C HIS A 16 -1.20 -9.52 22.24
N PRO A 17 -0.07 -10.08 21.78
CA PRO A 17 0.37 -9.96 20.38
C PRO A 17 -0.68 -10.37 19.35
N SER A 18 -1.52 -11.36 19.65
CA SER A 18 -2.64 -11.80 18.79
C SER A 18 -3.70 -10.71 18.53
N SER A 19 -3.79 -9.70 19.39
CA SER A 19 -4.73 -8.59 19.25
C SER A 19 -4.12 -7.37 18.55
N PHE A 20 -2.82 -7.35 18.25
CA PHE A 20 -2.19 -6.20 17.58
C PHE A 20 -2.84 -5.81 16.24
N PRO A 21 -3.29 -6.73 15.36
CA PRO A 21 -3.93 -6.36 14.10
C PRO A 21 -5.08 -5.37 14.24
N GLN A 22 -5.85 -5.43 15.33
CA GLN A 22 -6.98 -4.52 15.55
C GLN A 22 -6.56 -3.05 15.74
N TYR A 23 -5.29 -2.79 16.03
CA TYR A 23 -4.74 -1.45 16.25
C TYR A 23 -4.04 -0.86 15.04
N TYR A 24 -3.59 -1.68 14.09
CA TYR A 24 -2.83 -1.21 12.93
C TYR A 24 -3.49 -1.48 11.59
N ALA A 25 -4.40 -2.47 11.47
CA ALA A 25 -4.92 -2.91 10.16
C ALA A 25 -5.66 -1.80 9.43
N ASN A 26 -6.65 -1.18 10.08
CA ASN A 26 -7.37 -0.06 9.47
C ASN A 26 -6.48 1.19 9.32
N PRO A 27 -5.70 1.61 10.34
CA PRO A 27 -4.82 2.77 10.20
C PRO A 27 -3.78 2.66 9.08
N ILE A 28 -3.15 1.51 8.87
CA ILE A 28 -2.15 1.35 7.80
C ILE A 28 -2.80 1.36 6.42
N LEU A 29 -3.98 0.76 6.27
CA LEU A 29 -4.74 0.78 5.01
C LEU A 29 -5.19 2.19 4.68
N GLU A 30 -5.70 2.94 5.65
CA GLU A 30 -6.10 4.33 5.45
C GLU A 30 -4.89 5.22 5.14
N ALA A 31 -3.78 5.05 5.85
CA ALA A 31 -2.54 5.77 5.56
C ALA A 31 -2.03 5.47 4.14
N ALA A 32 -2.11 4.21 3.69
CA ALA A 32 -1.77 3.81 2.34
C ALA A 32 -2.71 4.43 1.31
N ARG A 33 -4.03 4.46 1.55
CA ARG A 33 -5.01 5.13 0.70
C ARG A 33 -4.73 6.62 0.51
N GLN A 34 -4.29 7.27 1.59
CA GLN A 34 -4.07 8.71 1.66
C GLN A 34 -2.65 9.13 1.26
N ASN A 35 -1.78 8.18 0.90
CA ASN A 35 -0.37 8.44 0.58
C ASN A 35 0.42 9.07 1.76
N SER A 36 0.07 8.68 2.99
CA SER A 36 0.71 9.17 4.23
C SER A 36 1.92 8.30 4.58
N TYR A 37 3.07 8.66 4.01
CA TYR A 37 4.34 7.95 4.16
C TYR A 37 4.74 7.76 5.62
N GLU A 38 4.71 8.82 6.41
CA GLU A 38 5.23 8.85 7.79
C GLU A 38 4.42 7.93 8.70
N VAL A 39 3.11 7.85 8.47
CA VAL A 39 2.22 6.97 9.25
C VAL A 39 2.48 5.51 8.90
N VAL A 40 2.59 5.17 7.61
CA VAL A 40 2.90 3.79 7.18
C VAL A 40 4.27 3.38 7.71
N GLN A 41 5.30 4.20 7.50
CA GLN A 41 6.65 3.92 7.99
C GLN A 41 6.65 3.63 9.49
N ARG A 42 5.93 4.45 10.26
CA ARG A 42 5.89 4.31 11.71
C ARG A 42 5.13 3.07 12.17
N ILE A 43 4.00 2.75 11.55
CA ILE A 43 3.24 1.55 11.89
C ILE A 43 4.08 0.30 11.60
N VAL A 44 4.70 0.23 10.42
CA VAL A 44 5.51 -0.92 10.03
C VAL A 44 6.74 -1.08 10.91
N TYR A 45 7.34 0.02 11.38
CA TYR A 45 8.45 -0.02 12.34
C TYR A 45 8.06 -0.75 13.65
N PHE A 46 6.86 -0.50 14.19
CA PHE A 46 6.40 -1.15 15.42
C PHE A 46 5.75 -2.52 15.18
N PHE A 47 5.10 -2.70 14.02
CA PHE A 47 4.35 -3.90 13.66
C PHE A 47 4.70 -4.31 12.22
N PRO A 48 5.82 -5.01 11.99
CA PRO A 48 6.24 -5.40 10.63
C PRO A 48 5.18 -6.21 9.87
N SER A 49 4.42 -7.05 10.58
CA SER A 49 3.30 -7.83 10.03
C SER A 49 2.15 -6.97 9.48
N ALA A 50 2.12 -5.67 9.78
CA ALA A 50 1.08 -4.76 9.30
C ALA A 50 1.06 -4.64 7.77
N ILE A 51 2.18 -4.87 7.08
CA ILE A 51 2.25 -4.88 5.62
C ILE A 51 1.27 -5.91 5.01
N MET A 52 0.98 -6.99 5.74
CA MET A 52 0.08 -8.07 5.30
C MET A 52 -1.40 -7.75 5.53
N SER A 53 -1.73 -6.60 6.14
CA SER A 53 -3.13 -6.18 6.33
C SER A 53 -3.80 -6.03 4.97
N ALA A 54 -5.04 -6.48 4.87
CA ALA A 54 -5.86 -6.40 3.67
C ALA A 54 -7.17 -5.66 3.93
N ASN A 55 -7.64 -4.92 2.94
CA ASN A 55 -8.97 -4.32 2.98
C ASN A 55 -10.06 -5.39 2.78
N GLU A 56 -11.32 -4.97 2.79
CA GLU A 56 -12.49 -5.83 2.60
C GLU A 56 -12.48 -6.57 1.24
N ASP A 57 -11.86 -5.98 0.22
CA ASP A 57 -11.71 -6.58 -1.12
C ASP A 57 -10.55 -7.61 -1.19
N GLY A 58 -9.76 -7.74 -0.12
CA GLY A 58 -8.59 -8.60 -0.07
C GLY A 58 -7.33 -7.99 -0.66
N HIS A 59 -7.30 -6.68 -0.91
CA HIS A 59 -6.10 -5.95 -1.34
C HIS A 59 -5.20 -5.66 -0.14
N ASN A 60 -3.97 -6.17 -0.19
CA ASN A 60 -2.96 -5.84 0.81
C ASN A 60 -2.49 -4.38 0.71
N VAL A 61 -1.66 -3.93 1.66
CA VAL A 61 -1.23 -2.52 1.75
C VAL A 61 -0.56 -2.01 0.46
N ILE A 62 0.29 -2.82 -0.19
CA ILE A 62 0.98 -2.38 -1.43
C ILE A 62 0.01 -2.31 -2.62
N GLN A 63 -0.89 -3.28 -2.75
CA GLN A 63 -1.93 -3.28 -3.78
C GLN A 63 -2.87 -2.10 -3.59
N TYR A 64 -3.22 -1.79 -2.33
CA TYR A 64 -4.09 -0.68 -2.02
C TYR A 64 -3.41 0.67 -2.28
N ALA A 65 -2.11 0.81 -1.99
CA ALA A 65 -1.33 2.00 -2.36
C ALA A 65 -1.28 2.19 -3.89
N LEU A 66 -1.09 1.11 -4.65
CA LEU A 66 -1.11 1.12 -6.11
C LEU A 66 -2.47 1.57 -6.67
N ILE A 67 -3.56 0.95 -6.21
CA ILE A 67 -4.94 1.28 -6.62
C ILE A 67 -5.23 2.77 -6.36
N ASN A 68 -4.78 3.29 -5.22
CA ASN A 68 -5.01 4.68 -4.82
C ASN A 68 -3.97 5.69 -5.33
N ARG A 69 -3.05 5.26 -6.20
CA ARG A 69 -1.99 6.13 -6.76
C ARG A 69 -1.15 6.82 -5.68
N SER A 70 -0.89 6.09 -4.60
CA SER A 70 -0.16 6.57 -3.42
C SER A 70 1.35 6.37 -3.60
N GLU A 71 1.95 7.25 -4.39
CA GLU A 71 3.34 7.16 -4.82
C GLU A 71 4.37 7.03 -3.67
N LYS A 72 4.26 7.86 -2.63
CA LYS A 72 5.24 7.86 -1.53
C LYS A 72 5.18 6.56 -0.74
N VAL A 73 3.96 6.11 -0.42
CA VAL A 73 3.75 4.85 0.30
C VAL A 73 4.16 3.66 -0.57
N TYR A 74 3.84 3.68 -1.86
CA TYR A 74 4.23 2.61 -2.77
C TYR A 74 5.76 2.47 -2.85
N ASN A 75 6.48 3.59 -3.03
CA ASN A 75 7.94 3.58 -3.09
C ASN A 75 8.56 3.09 -1.77
N LEU A 76 8.03 3.53 -0.62
CA LEU A 76 8.43 3.02 0.69
C LEU A 76 8.32 1.49 0.75
N LEU A 77 7.15 0.95 0.39
CA LEU A 77 6.88 -0.49 0.49
C LEU A 77 7.70 -1.30 -0.52
N ASP A 78 8.00 -0.73 -1.69
CA ASP A 78 8.90 -1.37 -2.65
C ASP A 78 10.34 -1.40 -2.10
N GLU A 79 10.84 -0.32 -1.51
CA GLU A 79 12.19 -0.26 -0.92
C GLU A 79 12.41 -1.21 0.26
N MET A 80 11.36 -1.56 1.00
CA MET A 80 11.38 -2.50 2.13
C MET A 80 11.51 -3.96 1.63
N SER A 81 12.73 -4.32 1.26
CA SER A 81 13.14 -5.49 0.46
C SER A 81 12.77 -6.87 0.99
N GLU A 82 12.59 -7.08 2.30
CA GLU A 82 12.38 -8.43 2.87
C GLU A 82 11.02 -9.05 2.49
N HIS A 83 10.02 -8.24 2.14
CA HIS A 83 8.68 -8.70 1.76
C HIS A 83 8.32 -8.40 0.31
N ARG A 84 9.26 -7.83 -0.47
CA ARG A 84 9.04 -7.36 -1.84
C ARG A 84 8.47 -8.47 -2.73
N ASN A 85 9.02 -9.67 -2.66
CA ASN A 85 8.57 -10.80 -3.49
C ASN A 85 7.19 -11.33 -3.10
N ILE A 86 6.90 -11.44 -1.79
CA ILE A 86 5.61 -11.93 -1.30
C ILE A 86 4.51 -10.92 -1.66
N CYS A 87 4.71 -9.65 -1.36
CA CYS A 87 3.72 -8.61 -1.57
C CYS A 87 3.34 -8.43 -3.06
N ARG A 88 4.28 -8.71 -3.97
CA ARG A 88 4.09 -8.58 -5.43
C ARG A 88 3.50 -9.80 -6.11
N THR A 89 3.60 -10.97 -5.49
CA THR A 89 3.08 -12.23 -6.03
C THR A 89 1.68 -12.55 -5.53
N ILE A 90 1.25 -11.90 -4.44
CA ILE A 90 -0.12 -11.99 -3.94
C ILE A 90 -1.09 -11.55 -5.04
N LYS A 91 -2.07 -12.41 -5.26
CA LYS A 91 -3.27 -12.11 -6.03
C LYS A 91 -4.38 -11.74 -5.06
N ASP A 92 -5.25 -10.83 -5.48
CA ASP A 92 -6.49 -10.59 -4.74
C ASP A 92 -7.44 -11.79 -4.83
N SER A 93 -8.58 -11.69 -4.14
CA SER A 93 -9.64 -12.70 -4.12
C SER A 93 -10.17 -13.07 -5.51
N SER A 94 -10.01 -12.19 -6.50
CA SER A 94 -10.43 -12.38 -7.89
C SER A 94 -9.29 -12.86 -8.81
N GLY A 95 -8.11 -13.13 -8.25
CA GLY A 95 -6.95 -13.56 -9.03
C GLY A 95 -6.16 -12.42 -9.69
N ASN A 96 -6.51 -11.16 -9.43
CA ASN A 96 -5.81 -10.00 -10.01
C ASN A 96 -4.43 -9.85 -9.35
N ASN A 97 -3.40 -9.73 -10.19
CA ASN A 97 -2.06 -9.34 -9.75
C ASN A 97 -1.87 -7.82 -9.85
N LEU A 98 -0.72 -7.30 -9.38
CA LEU A 98 -0.41 -5.87 -9.43
C LEU A 98 -0.57 -5.22 -10.82
N LEU A 99 -0.29 -5.94 -11.92
CA LEU A 99 -0.46 -5.39 -13.27
C LEU A 99 -1.94 -5.16 -13.62
N HIS A 100 -2.81 -6.13 -13.28
CA HIS A 100 -4.26 -5.95 -13.45
C HIS A 100 -4.76 -4.76 -12.63
N LEU A 101 -4.27 -4.62 -11.39
CA LEU A 101 -4.65 -3.52 -10.50
C LEU A 101 -4.10 -2.16 -10.97
N ALA A 102 -2.90 -2.11 -11.55
CA ALA A 102 -2.32 -0.90 -12.14
C ALA A 102 -3.12 -0.41 -13.35
N ALA A 103 -3.71 -1.32 -14.11
CA ALA A 103 -4.53 -1.01 -15.29
C ALA A 103 -5.94 -0.52 -14.95
N ARG A 104 -6.41 -0.72 -13.70
CA ARG A 104 -7.71 -0.19 -13.26
C ARG A 104 -7.68 1.33 -13.21
N LEU A 105 -8.80 1.97 -13.54
CA LEU A 105 -8.95 3.41 -13.41
C LEU A 105 -8.69 3.86 -11.96
N ALA A 106 -7.88 4.90 -11.78
CA ALA A 106 -7.66 5.50 -10.47
C ALA A 106 -8.96 6.02 -9.83
N PRO A 107 -9.00 6.18 -8.49
CA PRO A 107 -10.09 6.88 -7.82
C PRO A 107 -10.27 8.30 -8.38
N SER A 108 -11.52 8.76 -8.48
CA SER A 108 -11.86 10.10 -8.98
C SER A 108 -11.13 11.22 -8.22
N THR A 109 -10.93 11.06 -6.92
CA THR A 109 -10.18 12.00 -6.07
C THR A 109 -8.71 12.16 -6.48
N LYS A 110 -8.14 11.17 -7.18
CA LYS A 110 -6.76 11.22 -7.71
C LYS A 110 -6.75 11.70 -9.16
N LEU A 111 -7.71 11.23 -9.98
CA LEU A 111 -7.88 11.66 -11.37
C LEU A 111 -8.17 13.16 -11.50
N ASN A 112 -9.05 13.67 -10.65
CA ASN A 112 -9.50 15.06 -10.70
C ASN A 112 -8.43 16.07 -10.25
N LEU A 113 -7.30 15.62 -9.71
CA LEU A 113 -6.13 16.48 -9.45
C LEU A 113 -5.41 16.89 -10.74
N ILE A 114 -5.70 16.21 -11.85
CA ILE A 114 -5.05 16.41 -13.14
C ILE A 114 -6.09 16.95 -14.12
N SER A 115 -5.87 18.16 -14.61
CA SER A 115 -6.75 18.80 -15.59
C SER A 115 -6.52 18.24 -16.99
N GLY A 116 -7.58 17.72 -17.62
CA GLY A 116 -7.57 17.30 -19.01
C GLY A 116 -7.27 15.80 -19.23
N ALA A 117 -8.04 15.19 -20.13
CA ALA A 117 -7.99 13.74 -20.38
C ALA A 117 -6.62 13.24 -20.83
N ALA A 118 -5.91 14.01 -21.67
CA ALA A 118 -4.58 13.62 -22.15
C ALA A 118 -3.54 13.54 -21.01
N LEU A 119 -3.59 14.44 -20.03
CA LEU A 119 -2.68 14.42 -18.88
C LEU A 119 -3.04 13.32 -17.89
N GLN A 120 -4.33 13.05 -17.70
CA GLN A 120 -4.81 11.91 -16.91
C GLN A 120 -4.30 10.58 -17.49
N ILE A 121 -4.46 10.36 -18.79
CA ILE A 121 -3.97 9.15 -19.47
C ILE A 121 -2.45 9.03 -19.34
N GLN A 122 -1.70 10.12 -19.55
CA GLN A 122 -0.23 10.10 -19.41
C GLN A 122 0.21 9.67 -18.01
N ARG A 123 -0.46 10.15 -16.96
CA ARG A 123 -0.14 9.74 -15.58
C ARG A 123 -0.50 8.28 -15.32
N GLU A 124 -1.65 7.82 -15.79
CA GLU A 124 -2.07 6.42 -15.62
C GLU A 124 -1.15 5.44 -16.37
N LEU A 125 -0.60 5.84 -17.52
CA LEU A 125 0.42 5.08 -18.24
C LEU A 125 1.72 4.89 -17.42
N LEU A 126 2.09 5.85 -16.56
CA LEU A 126 3.24 5.71 -15.67
C LEU A 126 2.98 4.63 -14.60
N TRP A 127 1.78 4.62 -14.01
CA TRP A 127 1.39 3.58 -13.05
C TRP A 127 1.32 2.20 -13.67
N PHE A 128 0.86 2.10 -14.93
CA PHE A 128 0.90 0.84 -15.68
C PHE A 128 2.33 0.35 -15.90
N LYS A 129 3.28 1.24 -16.26
CA LYS A 129 4.71 0.90 -16.39
C LYS A 129 5.32 0.42 -15.07
N VAL A 130 4.94 1.05 -13.95
CA VAL A 130 5.31 0.56 -12.61
C VAL A 130 4.78 -0.86 -12.43
N GLY A 131 3.53 -1.17 -12.77
CA GLY A 131 3.02 -2.55 -12.76
C GLY A 131 3.86 -3.53 -13.60
N ILE A 132 4.29 -3.13 -14.81
CA ILE A 132 5.09 -3.96 -15.72
C ILE A 132 6.49 -4.26 -15.17
N SER A 133 7.23 -3.22 -14.76
CA SER A 133 8.59 -3.40 -14.22
C SER A 133 8.58 -4.37 -13.03
N MET A 134 7.45 -4.40 -12.32
CA MET A 134 7.30 -5.24 -11.16
C MET A 134 7.12 -6.73 -11.50
N ILE A 135 6.58 -7.04 -12.68
CA ILE A 135 6.48 -8.41 -13.19
C ILE A 135 7.79 -8.87 -13.85
N GLN A 136 8.51 -7.95 -14.49
CA GLN A 136 9.75 -8.28 -15.22
C GLN A 136 10.93 -8.55 -14.29
N ASN A 137 11.02 -7.88 -13.14
CA ASN A 137 12.03 -8.13 -12.10
C ASN A 137 11.82 -9.47 -11.33
N ARG A 138 11.14 -10.46 -11.92
CA ARG A 138 10.96 -11.83 -11.40
C ARG A 138 12.08 -12.79 -11.82
N HIS A 139 12.99 -12.36 -12.70
CA HIS A 139 13.95 -13.24 -13.39
C HIS A 139 15.43 -12.91 -13.13
N THR A 140 15.72 -12.11 -12.11
CA THR A 140 17.08 -11.79 -11.64
C THR A 140 17.18 -12.03 -10.16
#